data_AF-A0A109JY87-F1
#
_entry.id   AF-A0A109JY87-F1
#
_cell.length_a   1.000
_cell.length_b   1.000
_cell.length_c   1.000
_cell.angle_alpha   90.00
_cell.angle_beta   90.00
_cell.angle_gamma   90.00
#
_symmetry.space_group_name_H-M   'P 1'
#
loop_
_entity.id
_entity.type
_entity.pdbx_description
1 polymer ?
#
loop_
_entity_poly.entity_id
_entity_poly.type
_entity_poly.pdbx_seq_one_letter_code
_entity_poly.pdbx_strand_id
1 'polypeptide(L)' 'MRADLAAGYCGETTVDDFLKRVGKEYPMPRVAEGRRRLWLIDDLDAAIAPHIAQGDLAEDY' A
#
# COMPACT_ATOMS: atom_id res chain seq x y z
N MET A 1 -1.34 2.27 9.54
CA MET A 1 -0.13 2.95 9.03
C MET A 1 -0.50 4.36 8.54
N ARG A 2 0.28 5.40 8.87
CA ARG A 2 0.03 6.79 8.39
C ARG A 2 0.48 6.93 6.94
N ALA A 3 -0.01 7.96 6.23
CA ALA A 3 0.30 8.21 4.81
C ALA A 3 1.81 8.20 4.50
N ASP A 4 2.63 8.82 5.36
CA ASP A 4 4.08 8.90 5.19
C ASP A 4 4.76 7.52 5.19
N LEU A 5 4.34 6.69 6.13
CA LEU A 5 4.88 5.35 6.34
C LEU A 5 4.34 4.39 5.25
N ALA A 6 3.10 4.61 4.78
CA ALA A 6 2.52 3.88 3.65
C ALA A 6 3.22 4.22 2.32
N ALA A 7 3.54 5.49 2.09
CA ALA A 7 4.28 5.91 0.90
C ALA A 7 5.65 5.23 0.84
N GLY A 8 6.40 5.26 1.95
CA GLY A 8 7.67 4.54 2.06
C GLY A 8 7.53 3.02 1.87
N TYR A 9 6.44 2.43 2.38
CA TYR A 9 6.14 1.01 2.19
C TYR A 9 5.86 0.65 0.73
N CYS A 10 5.15 1.52 0.00
CA CYS A 10 4.88 1.36 -1.43
C CYS A 10 6.10 1.62 -2.33
N GLY A 11 7.22 2.14 -1.78
CA GLY A 11 8.38 2.57 -2.56
C GLY A 11 8.20 3.95 -3.22
N GLU A 12 7.22 4.73 -2.78
CA GLU A 12 6.92 6.05 -3.32
C GLU A 12 7.88 7.11 -2.75
N THR A 13 8.38 8.00 -3.61
CA THR A 13 9.33 9.05 -3.23
C THR A 13 8.74 10.11 -2.30
N THR A 14 7.43 10.38 -2.43
CA THR A 14 6.73 11.36 -1.59
C THR A 14 5.32 10.92 -1.25
N VAL A 15 4.82 11.41 -0.12
CA VAL A 15 3.44 11.15 0.34
C VAL A 15 2.40 11.69 -0.63
N ASP A 16 2.69 12.78 -1.33
CA ASP A 16 1.78 13.37 -2.31
C ASP A 16 1.60 12.47 -3.54
N ASP A 17 2.68 11.86 -4.03
CA ASP A 17 2.64 10.91 -5.15
C ASP A 17 1.81 9.68 -4.78
N PHE A 18 2.07 9.13 -3.58
CA PHE A 18 1.25 8.05 -3.02
C PHE A 18 -0.23 8.45 -2.94
N LEU A 19 -0.54 9.65 -2.42
CA LEU A 19 -1.92 10.13 -2.29
C LEU A 19 -2.63 10.34 -3.64
N LYS A 20 -1.90 10.67 -4.71
CA LYS A 20 -2.43 10.78 -6.07
C LYS A 20 -2.77 9.42 -6.67
N ARG A 21 -2.02 8.39 -6.31
CA ARG A 21 -2.23 7.00 -6.75
C ARG A 21 -3.26 6.26 -5.90
N VAL A 22 -3.44 6.66 -4.64
CA VAL A 22 -4.54 6.19 -3.77
C VAL A 22 -5.90 6.49 -4.41
N GLY A 23 -6.70 5.45 -4.59
CA GLY A 23 -7.98 5.47 -5.31
C GLY A 23 -7.88 5.08 -6.79
N LYS A 24 -6.67 4.89 -7.32
CA LYS A 24 -6.43 4.33 -8.67
C LYS A 24 -5.65 3.02 -8.60
N GLU A 25 -4.41 3.09 -8.11
CA GLU A 25 -3.50 1.95 -7.98
C GLU A 25 -3.46 1.41 -6.55
N TYR A 26 -3.59 2.28 -5.56
CA TYR A 26 -3.62 1.89 -4.14
C TYR A 26 -5.03 2.04 -3.55
N PRO A 27 -5.38 1.24 -2.52
CA PRO A 27 -6.69 1.31 -1.91
C PRO A 27 -6.89 2.57 -1.08
N MET A 28 -8.16 2.90 -0.84
CA MET A 28 -8.53 4.00 0.04
C MET A 28 -8.11 3.73 1.50
N PRO A 29 -7.81 4.77 2.28
CA PRO A 29 -7.49 4.61 3.69
C PRO A 29 -8.70 4.00 4.43
N ARG A 30 -8.47 2.93 5.20
CA ARG A 30 -9.53 2.32 6.03
C ARG A 30 -10.04 3.23 7.13
N VAL A 31 -9.18 4.11 7.65
CA VAL A 31 -9.60 5.15 8.59
C VAL A 31 -9.40 6.49 7.94
N ALA A 32 -10.49 7.23 7.76
CA ALA A 32 -10.49 8.59 7.24
C ALA A 32 -11.26 9.51 8.21
N GLU A 33 -10.67 9.76 9.38
CA GLU A 33 -11.22 10.69 10.38
C GLU A 33 -10.60 12.07 10.20
N GLY A 34 -11.31 12.95 9.48
CA GLY A 34 -10.89 14.31 9.20
C GLY A 34 -9.56 14.36 8.43
N ARG A 35 -8.48 14.83 9.08
CA ARG A 35 -7.13 14.86 8.51
C ARG A 35 -6.33 13.58 8.73
N ARG A 36 -6.81 12.64 9.56
CA ARG A 36 -6.14 11.37 9.80
C ARG A 36 -6.58 10.34 8.78
N ARG A 37 -5.62 9.93 7.95
CA ARG A 37 -5.76 8.82 7.03
C ARG A 37 -4.86 7.68 7.49
N LEU A 38 -5.44 6.48 7.65
CA LEU A 38 -4.69 5.27 7.98
C LEU A 38 -4.95 4.18 6.94
N TRP A 39 -3.86 3.56 6.51
CA TRP A 39 -3.85 2.37 5.66
C TRP A 39 -3.42 1.16 6.49
N LEU A 40 -4.01 0.01 6.18
CA LEU A 40 -3.50 -1.25 6.70
C LEU A 40 -2.45 -1.77 5.72
N ILE A 41 -1.39 -2.39 6.27
CA ILE A 41 -0.38 -3.09 5.47
C ILE A 41 -1.07 -4.12 4.57
N ASP A 42 -2.05 -4.86 5.11
CA ASP A 42 -2.80 -5.89 4.40
C ASP A 42 -3.47 -5.37 3.09
N ASP A 43 -4.10 -4.19 3.16
CA ASP A 43 -4.72 -3.54 1.99
C ASP A 43 -3.65 -3.10 0.97
N LEU A 44 -2.55 -2.53 1.46
CA LEU A 44 -1.44 -2.09 0.60
C LEU A 44 -0.75 -3.30 -0.04
N ASP A 45 -0.56 -4.38 0.69
CA ASP A 45 0.07 -5.62 0.24
C ASP A 45 -0.76 -6.27 -0.86
N ALA A 46 -2.08 -6.37 -0.66
CA ALA A 46 -2.99 -6.85 -1.69
C ALA A 46 -2.95 -6.01 -2.99
N ALA A 47 -2.67 -4.70 -2.88
CA ALA A 47 -2.60 -3.81 -4.02
C ALA A 47 -1.22 -3.73 -4.70
N ILE A 48 -0.14 -3.79 -3.93
CA ILE A 48 1.25 -3.78 -4.43
C ILE A 48 1.62 -5.17 -4.98
N ALA A 49 1.19 -6.22 -4.30
CA ALA A 49 1.57 -7.60 -4.56
C ALA A 49 0.36 -8.53 -4.82
N PRO A 50 -0.56 -8.21 -5.75
CA PRO A 50 -1.69 -9.08 -6.07
C PRO A 50 -1.26 -10.45 -6.63
N HIS A 51 0.00 -10.57 -7.09
CA HIS A 51 0.55 -11.81 -7.64
C HIS A 51 1.32 -12.68 -6.63
N ILE A 52 1.79 -12.14 -5.49
CA ILE A 52 2.49 -12.95 -4.48
C ILE A 52 1.52 -13.89 -3.74
N ALA A 53 0.22 -13.57 -3.74
CA ALA A 53 -0.82 -14.46 -3.25
C ALA A 53 -1.14 -15.65 -4.19
N GLN A 54 -0.60 -15.67 -5.42
CA GLN A 54 -0.81 -16.78 -6.36
C GLN A 54 0.52 -17.26 -6.97
N GLY A 55 1.40 -17.77 -6.11
CA GLY A 55 2.39 -18.79 -6.45
C GLY A 55 3.67 -18.33 -7.14
N ASP A 56 4.79 -18.61 -6.46
CA ASP A 56 5.96 -19.35 -6.96
C ASP A 56 7.34 -18.67 -6.80
N LEU A 57 8.30 -19.50 -6.34
CA LEU A 57 9.77 -19.38 -6.26
C LEU A 57 10.34 -18.69 -5.00
N ALA A 58 11.02 -19.39 -4.07
CA ALA A 58 12.01 -20.45 -4.30
C ALA A 58 12.00 -21.57 -3.24
N GLU A 59 11.62 -22.79 -3.63
CA GLU A 59 12.32 -23.98 -3.15
C GLU A 59 13.53 -24.18 -4.08
N ASP A 60 14.73 -23.88 -3.57
CA ASP A 60 15.99 -24.32 -4.16
C ASP A 60 16.50 -25.47 -3.27
N TYR A 61 16.37 -26.71 -3.74
CA TYR A 61 16.92 -27.93 -3.13
C TYR A 61 17.71 -28.74 -4.17
#